data_AF-A0A921MX52-F1
#
_entry.id   AF-A0A921MX52-F1
#
_cell.length_a   1.000
_cell.length_b   1.000
_cell.length_c   1.000
_cell.angle_alpha   90.00
_cell.angle_beta   90.00
_cell.angle_gamma   90.00
#
_symmetry.space_group_name_H-M   'P 1'
#
loop_
_entity.id
_entity.type
_entity.pdbx_description
1 polymer ?
#
loop_
_entity_poly.entity_id
_entity_poly.type
_entity_poly.pdbx_seq_one_letter_code
_entity_poly.pdbx_strand_id
1 'polypeptide(L)'
;GGLTTALLRAVGPEGRVHSIERREDFAEVARENVETFFGEPHPAWQLTVGDFQEVAPTLSPGEPAVDRVVLDMLAPWECVDAAAEVLVSGGVFLAYVATVTQLSRTAEALRDHGEFTEPYAWESFVRPWHLEGLAVRPEHRMNAHTGFLLTARRTAHGQEALKRVTRPAPGSRDEEELNHPDNEGFGGSDGEWTSKDLGERGVAPRKLKRALRDIRQGRDR
;
A
#
# COMPACT_ATOMS: atom_id res chain seq x y z
N GLY A 1 -12.28 -10.93 -12.94
CA GLY A 1 -13.04 -11.86 -12.09
C GLY A 1 -12.30 -13.09 -11.59
N GLY A 2 -11.01 -13.33 -11.91
CA GLY A 2 -10.31 -14.55 -11.46
C GLY A 2 -10.23 -14.71 -9.94
N LEU A 3 -9.84 -13.64 -9.24
CA LEU A 3 -9.85 -13.58 -7.77
C LEU A 3 -11.27 -13.74 -7.21
N THR A 4 -12.24 -13.03 -7.79
CA THR A 4 -13.66 -13.09 -7.39
C THR A 4 -14.19 -14.52 -7.39
N THR A 5 -13.90 -15.30 -8.43
CA THR A 5 -14.28 -16.72 -8.51
C THR A 5 -13.70 -17.55 -7.38
N ALA A 6 -12.43 -17.33 -7.03
CA ALA A 6 -11.80 -18.03 -5.90
C ALA A 6 -12.42 -17.63 -4.57
N LEU A 7 -12.72 -16.34 -4.36
CA LEU A 7 -13.37 -15.83 -3.16
C LEU A 7 -14.79 -16.38 -3.00
N LEU A 8 -15.59 -16.40 -4.06
CA LEU A 8 -16.95 -16.95 -4.04
C LEU A 8 -16.97 -18.42 -3.61
N ARG A 9 -15.99 -19.21 -4.07
CA ARG A 9 -15.82 -20.59 -3.61
C ARG A 9 -15.42 -20.70 -2.15
N ALA A 10 -14.62 -19.76 -1.65
CA ALA A 10 -14.10 -19.77 -0.28
C ALA A 10 -15.15 -19.36 0.76
N VAL A 11 -16.01 -18.39 0.43
CA VAL A 11 -17.05 -17.90 1.36
C VAL A 11 -18.22 -18.88 1.52
N GLY A 12 -18.35 -19.84 0.61
CA GLY A 12 -19.37 -20.88 0.67
C GLY A 12 -20.80 -20.35 0.46
N PRO A 13 -21.83 -21.15 0.78
CA PRO A 13 -23.22 -20.83 0.46
C PRO A 13 -23.83 -19.72 1.33
N GLU A 14 -23.30 -19.50 2.53
CA GLU A 14 -23.81 -18.52 3.49
C GLU A 14 -23.04 -17.19 3.45
N GLY A 15 -21.86 -17.18 2.83
CA GLY A 15 -21.06 -15.98 2.69
C GLY A 15 -21.44 -15.16 1.47
N ARG A 16 -20.82 -13.98 1.34
CA ARG A 16 -21.05 -13.05 0.22
C ARG A 16 -19.73 -12.41 -0.21
N VAL A 17 -19.65 -12.02 -1.47
CA VAL A 17 -18.54 -11.23 -2.01
C VAL A 17 -19.12 -9.97 -2.64
N HIS A 18 -18.65 -8.81 -2.17
CA HIS A 18 -18.89 -7.53 -2.83
C HIS A 18 -17.62 -7.13 -3.57
N SER A 19 -17.69 -6.99 -4.89
CA SER A 19 -16.60 -6.47 -5.71
C SER A 19 -16.90 -5.03 -6.12
N ILE A 20 -15.90 -4.15 -5.99
CA ILE A 20 -15.98 -2.75 -6.40
C ILE A 20 -14.95 -2.56 -7.51
N GLU A 21 -15.38 -2.12 -8.67
CA GLU A 21 -14.53 -1.92 -9.84
C GLU A 21 -14.81 -0.52 -10.41
N ARG A 22 -13.78 0.30 -10.54
CA ARG A 22 -13.95 1.69 -11.00
C ARG A 22 -14.26 1.78 -12.48
N ARG A 23 -13.80 0.80 -13.26
CA ARG A 23 -13.89 0.81 -14.71
C ARG A 23 -14.99 -0.11 -15.23
N GLU A 24 -15.99 0.47 -15.88
CA GLU A 24 -17.17 -0.25 -16.35
C GLU A 24 -16.82 -1.40 -17.32
N ASP A 25 -15.88 -1.18 -18.25
CA ASP A 25 -15.40 -2.21 -19.18
C ASP A 25 -14.81 -3.44 -18.45
N PHE A 26 -14.08 -3.20 -17.36
CA PHE A 26 -13.54 -4.28 -16.53
C PHE A 26 -14.59 -4.95 -15.65
N ALA A 27 -15.60 -4.20 -15.20
CA ALA A 27 -16.72 -4.74 -14.46
C ALA A 27 -17.55 -5.70 -15.32
N GLU A 28 -17.80 -5.36 -16.58
CA GLU A 28 -18.47 -6.23 -17.56
C GLU A 28 -17.68 -7.52 -17.80
N VAL A 29 -16.38 -7.41 -18.09
CA VAL A 29 -15.50 -8.57 -18.26
C VAL A 29 -15.45 -9.43 -16.99
N ALA A 30 -15.45 -8.82 -15.81
CA ALA A 30 -15.50 -9.57 -14.55
C ALA A 30 -16.82 -10.35 -14.43
N ARG A 31 -17.95 -9.75 -14.81
CA ARG A 31 -19.28 -10.39 -14.80
C ARG A 31 -19.32 -11.60 -15.72
N GLU A 32 -18.91 -11.43 -16.97
CA GLU A 32 -18.86 -12.52 -17.96
C GLU A 32 -17.98 -13.68 -17.48
N ASN A 33 -16.81 -13.39 -16.91
CA ASN A 33 -15.90 -14.41 -16.40
C ASN A 33 -16.49 -15.22 -15.24
N VAL A 34 -17.16 -14.54 -14.30
CA VAL A 34 -17.77 -15.20 -13.14
C VAL A 34 -18.97 -16.04 -13.59
N GLU A 35 -19.86 -15.48 -14.40
CA GLU A 35 -21.03 -16.19 -14.94
C GLU A 35 -20.61 -17.38 -15.81
N THR A 36 -19.59 -17.24 -16.65
CA THR A 36 -19.07 -18.36 -17.46
C THR A 36 -18.51 -19.48 -16.58
N PHE A 37 -17.82 -19.13 -15.49
CA PHE A 37 -17.23 -20.14 -14.60
C PHE A 37 -18.29 -20.93 -13.82
N PHE A 38 -19.35 -20.27 -13.34
CA PHE A 38 -20.40 -20.90 -12.56
C PHE A 38 -21.58 -21.40 -13.41
N GLY A 39 -21.69 -20.98 -14.66
CA GLY A 39 -22.78 -21.28 -15.59
C GLY A 39 -24.01 -20.38 -15.44
N GLU A 40 -24.06 -19.55 -14.40
CA GLU A 40 -25.16 -18.63 -14.09
C GLU A 40 -24.68 -17.47 -13.19
N PRO A 41 -25.47 -16.39 -13.04
CA PRO A 41 -25.21 -15.33 -12.06
C PRO A 41 -25.13 -15.90 -10.63
N HIS A 42 -24.01 -15.66 -9.95
CA HIS A 42 -23.81 -16.21 -8.61
C HIS A 42 -24.59 -15.40 -7.54
N PRO A 43 -25.50 -16.01 -6.76
CA PRO A 43 -26.41 -15.30 -5.86
C PRO A 43 -25.69 -14.60 -4.69
N ALA A 44 -24.50 -15.08 -4.32
CA ALA A 44 -23.67 -14.48 -3.28
C ALA A 44 -22.76 -13.34 -3.76
N TRP A 45 -22.83 -12.97 -5.05
CA TRP A 45 -21.95 -11.97 -5.63
C TRP A 45 -22.68 -10.66 -5.92
N GLN A 46 -22.11 -9.55 -5.47
CA GLN A 46 -22.52 -8.21 -5.84
C GLN A 46 -21.35 -7.47 -6.47
N LEU A 47 -21.59 -6.81 -7.60
CA LEU A 47 -20.62 -5.99 -8.30
C LEU A 47 -21.13 -4.55 -8.38
N THR A 48 -20.32 -3.60 -7.94
CA THR A 48 -20.64 -2.17 -8.01
C THR A 48 -19.56 -1.44 -8.79
N VAL A 49 -19.99 -0.59 -9.73
CA VAL A 49 -19.08 0.26 -10.49
C VAL A 49 -18.87 1.56 -9.72
N GLY A 50 -17.63 1.88 -9.38
CA GLY A 50 -17.32 3.09 -8.62
C GLY A 50 -15.95 3.03 -7.94
N ASP A 51 -15.58 4.13 -7.28
CA ASP A 51 -14.35 4.18 -6.49
C ASP A 51 -14.53 3.45 -5.15
N PHE A 52 -13.53 2.67 -4.73
CA PHE A 52 -13.59 1.94 -3.47
C PHE A 52 -13.78 2.89 -2.27
N GLN A 53 -13.09 4.03 -2.28
CA GLN A 53 -13.11 4.99 -1.18
C GLN A 53 -14.51 5.60 -0.98
N GLU A 54 -15.30 5.69 -2.04
CA GLU A 54 -16.66 6.22 -2.02
C GLU A 54 -17.70 5.13 -1.78
N VAL A 55 -17.55 3.97 -2.43
CA VAL A 55 -18.55 2.90 -2.40
C VAL A 55 -18.48 2.08 -1.12
N ALA A 56 -17.28 1.73 -0.63
CA ALA A 56 -17.16 0.83 0.51
C ALA A 56 -17.85 1.37 1.78
N PRO A 57 -17.68 2.65 2.18
CA PRO A 57 -18.37 3.21 3.35
C PRO A 57 -19.91 3.16 3.25
N THR A 58 -20.46 3.15 2.04
CA THR A 58 -21.92 3.11 1.82
C THR A 58 -22.54 1.74 2.03
N LEU A 59 -21.74 0.68 2.13
CA LEU A 59 -22.24 -0.70 2.27
C LEU A 59 -22.96 -0.93 3.60
N SER A 60 -22.54 -0.24 4.66
CA SER A 60 -23.17 -0.29 5.98
C SER A 60 -22.91 1.02 6.72
N PRO A 61 -23.74 2.05 6.50
CA PRO A 61 -23.52 3.37 7.08
C PRO A 61 -23.48 3.32 8.62
N GLY A 62 -22.31 3.61 9.19
CA GLY A 62 -22.12 3.69 10.65
C GLY A 62 -21.90 2.36 11.37
N GLU A 63 -21.81 1.24 10.66
CA GLU A 63 -21.54 -0.09 11.25
C GLU A 63 -20.56 -0.90 10.37
N PRO A 64 -19.58 -1.61 10.95
CA PRO A 64 -18.69 -2.47 10.18
C PRO A 64 -19.45 -3.53 9.38
N ALA A 65 -19.10 -3.66 8.10
CA ALA A 65 -19.84 -4.45 7.11
C ALA A 65 -19.21 -5.80 6.77
N VAL A 66 -17.88 -5.92 6.86
CA VAL A 66 -17.13 -7.03 6.24
C VAL A 66 -16.07 -7.64 7.13
N ASP A 67 -15.90 -8.96 7.00
CA ASP A 67 -14.83 -9.70 7.66
C ASP A 67 -13.45 -9.48 7.03
N ARG A 68 -13.41 -9.23 5.72
CA ARG A 68 -12.19 -9.23 4.91
C ARG A 68 -12.28 -8.15 3.83
N VAL A 69 -11.20 -7.42 3.63
CA VAL A 69 -10.99 -6.51 2.50
C VAL A 69 -9.79 -7.01 1.73
N VAL A 70 -9.94 -7.17 0.41
CA VAL A 70 -8.88 -7.58 -0.51
C VAL A 70 -8.74 -6.53 -1.60
N LEU A 71 -7.57 -5.90 -1.68
CA LEU A 71 -7.25 -4.86 -2.65
C LEU A 71 -6.22 -5.37 -3.66
N ASP A 72 -6.60 -5.35 -4.93
CA ASP A 72 -5.72 -5.64 -6.09
C ASP A 72 -5.83 -4.44 -7.05
N MET A 73 -5.04 -3.40 -6.75
CA MET A 73 -5.07 -2.12 -7.46
C MET A 73 -3.75 -1.37 -7.34
N LEU A 74 -3.62 -0.27 -8.07
CA LEU A 74 -2.37 0.50 -8.14
C LEU A 74 -2.04 1.26 -6.85
N ALA A 75 -3.06 1.75 -6.12
CA ALA A 75 -2.89 2.62 -4.96
C ALA A 75 -3.69 2.17 -3.72
N PRO A 76 -3.44 0.97 -3.18
CA PRO A 76 -4.19 0.46 -2.02
C PRO A 76 -3.96 1.28 -0.74
N TRP A 77 -2.89 2.07 -0.64
CA TRP A 77 -2.63 2.97 0.50
C TRP A 77 -3.71 4.07 0.63
N GLU A 78 -4.33 4.50 -0.47
CA GLU A 78 -5.39 5.51 -0.45
C GLU A 78 -6.72 4.95 0.09
N CYS A 79 -6.84 3.61 0.12
CA CYS A 79 -8.06 2.91 0.54
C CYS A 79 -8.04 2.46 2.01
N VAL A 80 -6.97 2.77 2.77
CA VAL A 80 -6.80 2.27 4.14
C VAL A 80 -7.90 2.80 5.07
N ASP A 81 -8.23 4.09 4.99
CA ASP A 81 -9.29 4.70 5.81
C ASP A 81 -10.66 4.08 5.53
N ALA A 82 -11.04 4.01 4.25
CA ALA A 82 -12.30 3.38 3.83
C ALA A 82 -12.37 1.89 4.22
N ALA A 83 -11.25 1.17 4.12
CA ALA A 83 -11.19 -0.23 4.57
C ALA A 83 -11.34 -0.35 6.09
N ALA A 84 -10.78 0.57 6.87
CA ALA A 84 -10.86 0.57 8.33
C ALA A 84 -12.29 0.84 8.85
N GLU A 85 -13.08 1.62 8.12
CA GLU A 85 -14.48 1.91 8.43
C GLU A 85 -15.37 0.67 8.26
N VAL A 86 -15.16 -0.08 7.18
CA VAL A 86 -16.01 -1.24 6.83
C VAL A 86 -15.57 -2.55 7.48
N LEU A 87 -14.31 -2.68 7.90
CA LEU A 87 -13.81 -3.90 8.52
C LEU A 87 -14.29 -4.05 9.95
N VAL A 88 -14.82 -5.23 10.28
CA VAL A 88 -15.09 -5.62 11.67
C VAL A 88 -13.80 -5.63 12.51
N SER A 89 -13.94 -5.48 13.83
CA SER A 89 -12.83 -5.69 14.76
C SER A 89 -12.22 -7.10 14.58
N GLY A 90 -10.91 -7.18 14.36
CA GLY A 90 -10.21 -8.43 14.05
C GLY A 90 -10.32 -8.89 12.59
N GLY A 91 -11.03 -8.13 11.75
CA GLY A 91 -11.10 -8.32 10.30
C GLY A 91 -9.72 -8.20 9.65
N VAL A 92 -9.59 -8.72 8.43
CA VAL A 92 -8.28 -8.80 7.74
C VAL A 92 -8.28 -7.90 6.52
N PHE A 93 -7.28 -7.04 6.46
CA PHE A 93 -6.89 -6.30 5.27
C PHE A 93 -5.83 -7.11 4.52
N LEU A 94 -6.03 -7.29 3.21
CA LEU A 94 -5.05 -7.89 2.31
C LEU A 94 -4.86 -6.99 1.09
N ALA A 95 -3.61 -6.70 0.74
CA ALA A 95 -3.25 -6.02 -0.49
C ALA A 95 -2.32 -6.90 -1.33
N TYR A 96 -2.61 -6.97 -2.63
CA TYR A 96 -1.70 -7.51 -3.64
C TYR A 96 -1.08 -6.35 -4.40
N VAL A 97 0.25 -6.26 -4.40
CA VAL A 97 0.99 -5.14 -5.02
C VAL A 97 2.17 -5.63 -5.84
N ALA A 98 2.41 -5.03 -7.00
CA ALA A 98 3.44 -5.49 -7.92
C ALA A 98 4.84 -4.98 -7.56
N THR A 99 4.95 -3.80 -6.93
CA THR A 99 6.25 -3.17 -6.66
C THR A 99 6.54 -3.04 -5.17
N VAL A 100 7.84 -2.99 -4.83
CA VAL A 100 8.30 -2.73 -3.46
C VAL A 100 7.94 -1.33 -2.97
N THR A 101 7.77 -0.35 -3.88
CA THR A 101 7.34 1.01 -3.53
C THR A 101 5.87 1.04 -3.12
N GLN A 102 5.01 0.33 -3.86
CA GLN A 102 3.60 0.13 -3.48
C GLN A 102 3.50 -0.62 -2.15
N LEU A 103 4.31 -1.66 -1.96
CA LEU A 103 4.39 -2.40 -0.70
C LEU A 103 4.74 -1.51 0.48
N SER A 104 5.81 -0.70 0.33
CA SER A 104 6.27 0.24 1.36
C SER A 104 5.18 1.24 1.72
N ARG A 105 4.61 1.95 0.73
CA ARG A 105 3.55 2.94 0.96
C ARG A 105 2.32 2.36 1.65
N THR A 106 1.91 1.15 1.26
CA THR A 106 0.76 0.48 1.89
C THR A 106 1.06 0.10 3.33
N ALA A 107 2.27 -0.39 3.62
CA ALA A 107 2.68 -0.72 4.97
C ALA A 107 2.72 0.51 5.88
N GLU A 108 3.30 1.63 5.41
CA GLU A 108 3.33 2.87 6.19
C GLU A 108 1.92 3.44 6.40
N ALA A 109 1.06 3.48 5.38
CA ALA A 109 -0.32 3.95 5.53
C ALA A 109 -1.11 3.16 6.60
N LEU A 110 -0.92 1.84 6.68
CA LEU A 110 -1.51 1.01 7.74
C LEU A 110 -0.96 1.34 9.13
N ARG A 111 0.34 1.65 9.23
CA ARG A 111 0.98 2.06 10.50
C ARG A 111 0.54 3.45 10.94
N ASP A 112 0.43 4.38 10.00
CA ASP A 112 0.03 5.77 10.24
C ASP A 112 -1.43 5.86 10.67
N HIS A 113 -2.31 5.04 10.08
CA HIS A 113 -3.69 4.90 10.55
C HIS A 113 -3.75 4.42 12.01
N GLY A 114 -2.79 3.60 12.46
CA GLY A 114 -2.64 3.20 13.87
C GLY A 114 -3.65 2.16 14.38
N GLU A 115 -4.67 1.82 13.61
CA GLU A 115 -5.72 0.86 13.98
C GLU A 115 -5.61 -0.49 13.25
N PHE A 116 -4.43 -0.76 12.69
CA PHE A 116 -4.07 -2.04 12.12
C PHE A 116 -2.86 -2.62 12.84
N THR A 117 -2.86 -3.94 13.04
CA THR A 117 -1.67 -4.65 13.53
C THR A 117 -0.48 -4.46 12.58
N GLU A 118 0.74 -4.68 13.07
CA GLU A 118 1.95 -4.63 12.26
C GLU A 118 1.77 -5.37 10.91
N PRO A 119 1.96 -4.68 9.77
CA PRO A 119 1.81 -5.29 8.46
C PRO A 119 2.79 -6.46 8.27
N TYR A 120 2.28 -7.58 7.79
CA TYR A 120 3.05 -8.74 7.41
C TYR A 120 3.05 -8.92 5.90
N ALA A 121 4.22 -8.84 5.28
CA ALA A 121 4.42 -8.95 3.84
C ALA A 121 5.22 -10.20 3.48
N TRP A 122 4.86 -10.83 2.37
CA TRP A 122 5.56 -11.99 1.81
C TRP A 122 5.30 -12.14 0.31
N GLU A 123 6.12 -12.94 -0.35
CA GLU A 123 5.96 -13.36 -1.75
C GLU A 123 6.20 -14.86 -1.87
N SER A 124 5.74 -15.46 -2.96
CA SER A 124 5.90 -16.89 -3.21
C SER A 124 6.43 -17.17 -4.62
N PHE A 125 7.35 -18.13 -4.69
CA PHE A 125 7.94 -18.61 -5.92
C PHE A 125 7.42 -20.02 -6.23
N VAL A 126 6.87 -20.21 -7.43
CA VAL A 126 6.49 -21.53 -7.93
C VAL A 126 7.50 -21.96 -8.99
N ARG A 127 8.24 -23.04 -8.71
CA ARG A 127 9.29 -23.57 -9.59
C ARG A 127 8.94 -24.98 -10.08
N PRO A 128 8.50 -25.13 -11.34
CA PRO A 128 8.19 -26.42 -11.92
C PRO A 128 9.41 -27.33 -12.04
N TRP A 129 9.15 -28.64 -12.08
CA TRP A 129 10.16 -29.67 -12.29
C TRP A 129 9.88 -30.44 -13.57
N HIS A 130 10.92 -30.66 -14.35
CA HIS A 130 10.91 -31.60 -15.45
C HIS A 130 11.13 -33.01 -14.91
N LEU A 131 10.22 -33.93 -15.26
CA LEU A 131 10.18 -35.30 -14.77
C LEU A 131 10.10 -36.28 -15.96
N GLU A 132 11.24 -36.55 -16.59
CA GLU A 132 11.31 -37.48 -17.73
C GLU A 132 12.44 -38.50 -17.54
N GLY A 133 12.10 -39.75 -17.18
CA GLY A 133 13.06 -40.82 -16.98
C GLY A 133 14.13 -40.46 -15.93
N LEU A 134 15.41 -40.48 -16.34
CA LEU A 134 16.55 -40.05 -15.49
C LEU A 134 16.74 -38.53 -15.47
N ALA A 135 16.08 -37.79 -16.36
CA ALA A 135 16.13 -36.33 -16.40
C ALA A 135 15.12 -35.74 -15.41
N VAL A 136 15.46 -35.82 -14.12
CA VAL A 136 14.71 -35.19 -13.03
C VAL A 136 15.46 -33.96 -12.56
N ARG A 137 14.92 -32.78 -12.87
CA ARG A 137 15.53 -31.48 -12.52
C ARG A 137 14.50 -30.35 -12.56
N PRO A 138 14.79 -29.20 -11.95
CA PRO A 138 13.95 -28.02 -12.15
C PRO A 138 13.90 -27.60 -13.63
N GLU A 139 12.80 -26.97 -14.02
CA GLU A 139 12.71 -26.32 -15.32
C GLU A 139 13.73 -25.17 -15.45
N HIS A 140 14.13 -24.87 -16.69
CA HIS A 140 15.11 -23.82 -16.98
C HIS A 140 14.53 -22.41 -16.84
N ARG A 141 13.21 -22.27 -16.94
CA ARG A 141 12.50 -20.99 -16.82
C ARG A 141 11.45 -21.10 -15.73
N MET A 142 11.21 -19.99 -15.06
CA MET A 142 10.12 -19.83 -14.10
C MET A 142 9.67 -18.38 -14.11
N ASN A 143 8.44 -18.14 -13.64
CA ASN A 143 8.00 -16.79 -13.32
C ASN A 143 8.67 -16.37 -12.02
N ALA A 144 9.57 -15.39 -12.12
CA ALA A 144 10.36 -14.93 -10.98
C ALA A 144 9.58 -13.95 -10.08
N HIS A 145 8.58 -13.26 -10.60
CA HIS A 145 7.79 -12.33 -9.81
C HIS A 145 6.36 -12.24 -10.33
N THR A 146 5.43 -12.01 -9.41
CA THR A 146 4.03 -11.69 -9.72
C THR A 146 3.63 -10.45 -8.93
N GLY A 147 3.72 -10.55 -7.61
CA GLY A 147 3.48 -9.48 -6.68
C GLY A 147 3.76 -9.92 -5.26
N PHE A 148 3.73 -8.95 -4.36
CA PHE A 148 3.78 -9.15 -2.92
C PHE A 148 2.37 -9.23 -2.37
N LEU A 149 2.20 -10.03 -1.33
CA LEU A 149 1.02 -10.04 -0.50
C LEU A 149 1.34 -9.35 0.82
N LEU A 150 0.55 -8.36 1.17
CA LEU A 150 0.60 -7.67 2.45
C LEU A 150 -0.69 -7.93 3.21
N THR A 151 -0.56 -8.25 4.50
CA THR A 151 -1.70 -8.51 5.38
C THR A 151 -1.59 -7.74 6.68
N ALA A 152 -2.73 -7.28 7.20
CA ALA A 152 -2.84 -6.70 8.53
C ALA A 152 -4.23 -7.00 9.10
N ARG A 153 -4.37 -6.96 10.43
CA ARG A 153 -5.67 -7.15 11.09
C ARG A 153 -6.14 -5.83 11.70
N ARG A 154 -7.43 -5.55 11.56
CA ARG A 154 -8.10 -4.42 12.20
C ARG A 154 -8.09 -4.64 13.71
N THR A 155 -7.65 -3.66 14.49
CA THR A 155 -7.79 -3.67 15.95
C THR A 155 -9.26 -3.48 16.34
N ALA A 156 -9.57 -3.46 17.63
CA ALA A 156 -10.90 -2.98 18.04
C ALA A 156 -11.09 -1.51 17.63
N HIS A 157 -12.31 -1.11 17.29
CA HIS A 157 -12.60 0.28 16.91
C HIS A 157 -12.22 1.25 18.04
N GLY A 158 -11.48 2.30 17.71
CA GLY A 158 -10.96 3.28 18.66
C GLY A 158 -9.80 2.77 19.51
N GLN A 159 -9.19 1.63 19.16
CA GLN A 159 -8.03 1.09 19.87
C GLN A 159 -6.79 1.11 18.98
N GLU A 160 -5.73 1.73 19.47
CA GLU A 160 -4.43 1.71 18.80
C GLU A 160 -3.81 0.30 18.83
N ALA A 161 -3.10 -0.02 17.74
CA ALA A 161 -2.35 -1.24 17.64
C ALA A 161 -1.14 -1.25 18.59
N LEU A 162 -0.87 -2.42 19.17
CA LEU A 162 0.35 -2.64 19.93
C LEU A 162 1.56 -2.51 19.00
N LYS A 163 2.33 -1.44 19.19
CA LYS A 163 3.55 -1.19 18.41
C LYS A 163 4.65 -2.12 18.89
N ARG A 164 5.17 -2.96 18.00
CA ARG A 164 6.36 -3.77 18.31
C ARG A 164 7.57 -2.84 18.37
N VAL A 165 8.08 -2.59 19.57
CA VAL A 165 9.31 -1.81 19.75
C VAL A 165 10.51 -2.68 19.40
N THR A 166 10.93 -2.69 18.14
CA THR A 166 12.24 -3.19 17.73
C THR A 166 13.22 -2.02 17.61
N ARG A 167 14.49 -2.24 17.99
CA ARG A 167 15.54 -1.26 17.72
C ARG A 167 15.59 -1.02 16.21
N PRO A 168 15.39 0.22 15.73
CA PRO A 168 15.40 0.50 14.30
C PRO A 168 16.73 0.07 13.69
N ALA A 169 16.71 -0.42 12.45
CA ALA A 169 17.94 -0.55 11.68
C ALA A 169 18.57 0.85 11.53
N PRO A 170 19.90 1.00 11.57
CA PRO A 170 20.54 2.29 11.31
C PRO A 170 19.99 2.90 9.99
N GLY A 171 19.49 4.15 10.03
CA GLY A 171 18.88 4.85 8.88
C GLY A 171 17.38 4.62 8.64
N SER A 172 16.72 3.71 9.37
CA SER A 172 15.30 3.39 9.10
C SER A 172 14.26 4.39 9.63
N ARG A 173 14.68 5.36 10.45
CA ARG A 173 13.82 6.39 11.07
C ARG A 173 14.60 7.69 11.34
N ASP A 174 15.49 8.05 10.42
CA ASP A 174 16.06 9.40 10.51
C ASP A 174 15.00 10.37 10.00
N GLU A 175 14.40 11.16 10.91
CA GLU A 175 13.38 12.14 10.55
C GLU A 175 13.92 13.17 9.55
N GLU A 176 15.23 13.48 9.58
CA GLU A 176 15.85 14.35 8.57
C GLU A 176 15.95 13.66 7.20
N GLU A 177 16.17 12.34 7.16
CA GLU A 177 16.23 11.57 5.91
C GLU A 177 14.82 11.35 5.33
N LEU A 178 13.84 10.97 6.16
CA LEU A 178 12.45 10.75 5.73
C LEU A 178 11.78 12.04 5.24
N ASN A 179 12.08 13.18 5.89
CA ASN A 179 11.60 14.50 5.47
C ASN A 179 12.54 15.19 4.48
N HIS A 180 13.53 14.48 3.92
CA HIS A 180 14.41 15.07 2.91
C HIS A 180 13.61 15.41 1.64
N PRO A 181 13.87 16.55 0.98
CA PRO A 181 13.13 16.96 -0.21
C PRO A 181 13.19 15.98 -1.40
N ASP A 182 14.25 15.16 -1.48
CA ASP A 182 14.36 14.08 -2.47
C ASP A 182 13.36 12.91 -2.25
N ASN A 183 12.74 12.84 -1.06
CA ASN A 183 11.79 11.80 -0.67
C ASN A 183 10.32 12.24 -0.79
N GLU A 184 10.04 13.34 -1.53
CA GLU A 184 8.67 13.77 -1.81
C GLU A 184 7.83 12.61 -2.40
N GLY A 185 6.69 12.34 -1.74
CA GLY A 185 5.80 11.23 -2.06
C GLY A 185 6.07 9.91 -1.30
N PHE A 186 7.08 9.83 -0.43
CA PHE A 186 7.33 8.66 0.42
C PHE A 186 7.09 8.91 1.93
N GLY A 187 6.23 9.89 2.26
CA GLY A 187 5.83 10.19 3.65
C GLY A 187 6.49 11.42 4.29
N GLY A 188 7.26 12.21 3.53
CA GLY A 188 7.79 13.51 3.96
C GLY A 188 6.93 14.68 3.50
N SER A 189 6.71 15.66 4.39
CA SER A 189 5.86 16.85 4.20
C SER A 189 6.31 17.81 3.09
N ASP A 190 5.42 18.76 2.74
CA ASP A 190 5.58 19.95 1.87
C ASP A 190 6.76 20.88 2.26
N GLY A 191 7.99 20.36 2.30
CA GLY A 191 9.18 21.11 2.68
C GLY A 191 9.69 21.99 1.55
N GLU A 192 9.71 23.31 1.73
CA GLU A 192 10.45 24.20 0.83
C GLU A 192 11.95 23.90 0.91
N TRP A 193 12.57 23.63 -0.25
CA TRP A 193 14.01 23.44 -0.37
C TRP A 193 14.79 24.61 0.23
N THR A 194 15.63 24.35 1.23
CA THR A 194 16.48 25.39 1.82
C THR A 194 17.81 25.49 1.07
N SER A 195 18.49 26.64 1.19
CA SER A 195 19.83 26.83 0.62
C SER A 195 20.88 25.85 1.16
N LYS A 196 20.65 25.29 2.34
CA LYS A 196 21.51 24.26 2.93
C LYS A 196 21.36 22.92 2.21
N ASP A 197 20.14 22.57 1.80
CA ASP A 197 19.83 21.31 1.10
C ASP A 197 20.42 21.30 -0.32
N LEU A 198 20.47 22.47 -0.96
CA LEU A 198 21.12 22.68 -2.25
C LEU A 198 22.66 22.70 -2.17
N GLY A 199 23.24 22.48 -0.99
CA GLY A 199 24.69 22.51 -0.78
C GLY A 199 25.30 23.89 -0.99
N GLU A 200 24.51 24.97 -0.93
CA GLU A 200 25.01 26.32 -1.10
C GLU A 200 25.93 26.67 0.09
N ARG A 201 27.22 26.83 -0.20
CA ARG A 201 28.18 27.29 0.80
C ARG A 201 27.90 28.76 1.11
N GLY A 202 27.28 29.02 2.25
CA GLY A 202 27.14 30.36 2.79
C GLY A 202 28.45 31.14 2.81
N VAL A 203 28.38 32.46 2.72
CA VAL A 203 29.57 33.32 2.72
C VAL A 203 30.29 33.18 4.07
N ALA A 204 31.51 32.64 4.04
CA ALA A 204 32.30 32.39 5.25
C ALA A 204 32.32 33.64 6.18
N PRO A 205 32.21 33.49 7.51
CA PRO A 205 32.17 34.61 8.45
C PRO A 205 33.33 35.60 8.31
N ARG A 206 34.49 35.10 7.87
CA ARG A 206 35.66 35.92 7.54
C ARG A 206 35.43 36.84 6.33
N LYS A 207 34.77 36.36 5.28
CA LYS A 207 34.39 37.16 4.11
C LYS A 207 33.35 38.21 4.50
N LEU A 208 32.38 37.85 5.35
CA LEU A 208 31.38 38.81 5.85
C LEU A 208 32.02 39.91 6.71
N LYS A 209 32.90 39.55 7.64
CA LYS A 209 33.67 40.51 8.45
C LYS A 209 34.55 41.40 7.60
N ARG A 210 35.17 40.86 6.54
CA ARG A 210 35.97 41.64 5.59
C ARG A 210 35.11 42.62 4.80
N ALA A 211 33.98 42.18 4.24
CA ALA A 211 33.06 43.05 3.51
C ALA A 211 32.51 44.17 4.41
N LEU A 212 32.11 43.86 5.64
CA LEU A 212 31.68 44.86 6.63
C LEU A 212 32.78 45.84 7.01
N ARG A 213 34.03 45.36 7.11
CA ARG A 213 35.20 46.22 7.34
C ARG A 213 35.43 47.13 6.15
N ASP A 214 35.37 46.62 4.92
CA ASP A 214 35.58 47.40 3.70
C ASP A 214 34.48 48.46 3.52
N ILE A 215 33.23 48.16 3.88
CA ILE A 215 32.11 49.13 3.90
C ILE A 215 32.34 50.20 4.97
N ARG A 216 32.71 49.81 6.19
CA ARG A 216 32.94 50.75 7.30
C ARG A 216 34.20 51.61 7.11
N GLN A 217 35.19 51.10 6.40
CA GLN A 217 36.44 51.81 6.18
C GLN A 217 36.38 52.83 5.05
N GLY A 218 35.24 52.96 4.35
CA GLY A 218 35.08 53.91 3.27
C GLY A 218 36.08 53.62 2.17
N ARG A 219 35.67 52.92 1.13
CA ARG A 219 36.56 52.65 0.00
C ARG A 219 36.82 53.95 -0.74
N ASP A 220 37.78 54.74 -0.26
CA ASP A 220 38.45 55.81 -0.98
C ASP A 220 39.33 55.14 -2.05
N ARG A 221 38.70 54.81 -3.17
CA ARG A 221 39.28 54.81 -4.51
C ARG A 221 38.20 55.13 -5.52
#